data_AF-A0A536K5E3-F1
#
_entry.id   AF-A0A536K5E3-F1
#
_cell.length_a   1.000
_cell.length_b   1.000
_cell.length_c   1.000
_cell.angle_alpha   90.00
_cell.angle_beta   90.00
_cell.angle_gamma   90.00
#
_symmetry.space_group_name_H-M   'P 1'
#
loop_
_entity.id
_entity.type
_entity.pdbx_description
1 polymer ?
#
loop_
_entity_poly.entity_id
_entity_poly.type
_entity_poly.pdbx_seq_one_letter_code
_entity_poly.pdbx_strand_id
1 'polypeptide(L)'
;MFSLGSPRSQRAQSTVEFAISSIVLLLLMTGLLDLSRAFYYSVDIHAAAREGARHGAWFNTSQRQNVYLDDADIKTAVDQTLAGAGLPASTLGTGCPGNPPYNPPYPSSAYGPVGSVVMYICYDALGNAQGSSTCCTSAPGSDNLFWTGKDLNVIVLYNYPLVTAFLASVLGQGIQLASNEHVAIQGHA
;
A
#
# COMPACT_ATOMS: atom_id res chain seq x y z
N MET A 1 48.57 40.71 -5.16
CA MET A 1 47.82 41.85 -4.58
C MET A 1 46.58 41.26 -3.91
N PHE A 2 46.67 40.92 -2.62
CA PHE A 2 45.55 40.39 -1.84
C PHE A 2 44.71 41.57 -1.35
N SER A 3 43.50 41.72 -1.87
CA SER A 3 42.55 42.75 -1.46
C SER A 3 41.99 42.41 -0.08
N LEU A 4 42.28 43.24 0.91
CA LEU A 4 41.73 43.17 2.26
C LEU A 4 40.28 43.68 2.24
N GLY A 5 39.32 42.76 2.08
CA GLY A 5 37.90 43.07 2.21
C GLY A 5 37.60 43.64 3.60
N SER A 6 36.87 44.76 3.66
CA SER A 6 36.52 45.43 4.92
C SER A 6 35.77 44.46 5.88
N PRO A 7 35.96 44.55 7.21
CA PRO A 7 35.31 43.64 8.17
C PRO A 7 33.77 43.66 8.11
N ARG A 8 33.19 44.72 7.52
CA ARG A 8 31.76 44.82 7.20
C ARG A 8 31.33 43.93 6.03
N SER A 9 32.15 43.76 5.00
CA SER A 9 31.84 42.88 3.85
C SER A 9 31.94 41.41 4.23
N GLN A 10 32.86 41.03 5.12
CA GLN A 10 32.98 39.66 5.63
C GLN A 10 31.74 39.22 6.44
N ARG A 11 31.18 40.09 7.30
CA ARG A 11 29.96 39.78 8.07
C ARG A 11 28.71 39.63 7.18
N ALA A 12 28.63 40.41 6.10
CA ALA A 12 27.55 40.29 5.13
C ALA A 12 27.67 38.98 4.33
N GLN A 13 28.89 38.60 3.93
CA GLN A 13 29.16 37.37 3.19
C GLN A 13 28.80 36.11 3.99
N SER A 14 29.19 36.02 5.26
CA SER A 14 28.85 34.87 6.11
C SER A 14 27.35 34.69 6.31
N THR A 15 26.60 35.80 6.31
CA THR A 15 25.13 35.76 6.42
C THR A 15 24.48 35.22 5.15
N VAL A 16 25.03 35.56 3.98
CA VAL A 16 24.55 35.05 2.68
C VAL A 16 24.87 33.57 2.52
N GLU A 17 26.10 33.16 2.84
CA GLU A 17 26.50 31.75 2.79
C GLU A 17 25.64 30.90 3.73
N PHE A 18 25.40 31.37 4.96
CA PHE A 18 24.49 30.72 5.89
C PHE A 18 23.05 30.66 5.37
N ALA A 19 22.54 31.75 4.78
CA ALA A 19 21.19 31.77 4.22
C ALA A 19 21.03 30.72 3.11
N ILE A 20 21.99 30.63 2.17
CA ILE A 20 21.96 29.65 1.08
C ILE A 20 22.05 28.22 1.64
N SER A 21 22.97 27.94 2.56
CA SER A 21 23.08 26.62 3.20
C SER A 21 21.82 26.24 3.98
N SER A 22 21.19 27.19 4.66
CA SER A 22 19.96 26.94 5.43
C SER A 22 18.77 26.59 4.53
N ILE A 23 18.64 27.21 3.35
CA ILE A 23 17.61 26.88 2.36
C ILE A 23 17.80 25.45 1.85
N VAL A 24 19.03 25.08 1.50
CA VAL A 24 19.34 23.71 1.05
C VAL A 24 19.03 22.70 2.14
N LEU A 25 19.41 22.99 3.39
CA LEU A 25 19.10 22.14 4.54
C LEU A 25 17.59 21.97 4.73
N LEU A 26 16.81 23.05 4.63
CA LEU A 26 15.35 22.99 4.77
C LEU A 26 14.72 22.15 3.65
N LEU A 27 15.18 22.28 2.40
CA LEU A 27 14.71 21.45 1.28
C LEU A 27 15.02 19.96 1.50
N LEU A 28 16.21 19.64 2.02
CA LEU A 28 16.56 18.26 2.35
C LEU A 28 15.70 17.72 3.50
N MET A 29 15.47 18.52 4.54
CA MET A 29 14.63 18.13 5.68
C MET A 29 13.19 17.89 5.25
N THR A 30 12.59 18.78 4.45
CA THR A 30 11.21 18.60 3.99
C THR A 30 11.09 17.38 3.07
N GLY A 31 12.09 17.11 2.23
CA GLY A 31 12.13 15.90 1.41
C GLY A 31 12.24 14.61 2.24
N LEU A 32 13.07 14.62 3.28
CA LEU A 32 13.20 13.49 4.21
C LEU A 32 11.90 13.23 5.00
N LEU A 33 11.18 14.28 5.38
CA LEU A 33 9.89 14.17 6.07
C LEU A 33 8.83 13.49 5.18
N ASP A 34 8.77 13.84 3.89
CA ASP A 34 7.85 13.20 2.95
C ASP A 34 8.16 11.71 2.79
N LEU A 35 9.44 11.34 2.64
CA LEU A 35 9.84 9.94 2.55
C LEU A 35 9.56 9.16 3.83
N SER A 36 9.76 9.78 4.99
CA SER A 36 9.48 9.16 6.29
C SER A 36 7.99 8.83 6.44
N ARG A 37 7.11 9.73 6.01
CA ARG A 37 5.66 9.49 6.01
C ARG A 37 5.24 8.44 4.98
N ALA A 38 5.81 8.47 3.77
CA ALA A 38 5.55 7.45 2.77
C ALA A 38 5.93 6.04 3.28
N PHE A 39 7.08 5.92 3.96
CA PHE A 39 7.50 4.67 4.59
C PHE A 39 6.56 4.25 5.72
N TYR A 40 6.13 5.17 6.59
CA TYR A 40 5.16 4.89 7.64
C TYR A 40 3.88 4.24 7.08
N TYR A 41 3.26 4.86 6.06
CA TYR A 41 2.05 4.29 5.44
C TYR A 41 2.32 3.01 4.65
N SER A 42 3.54 2.80 4.15
CA SER A 42 3.90 1.54 3.48
C SER A 42 3.78 0.35 4.44
N VAL A 43 4.23 0.51 5.69
CA VAL A 43 4.11 -0.54 6.71
C VAL A 43 2.64 -0.79 7.07
N ASP A 44 1.83 0.27 7.13
CA ASP A 44 0.40 0.15 7.46
C ASP A 44 -0.39 -0.60 6.38
N ILE A 45 -0.14 -0.33 5.09
CA ILE A 45 -0.80 -1.08 4.00
C ILE A 45 -0.32 -2.55 3.97
N HIS A 46 0.91 -2.84 4.39
CA HIS A 46 1.38 -4.22 4.59
C HIS A 46 0.64 -4.91 5.74
N ALA A 47 0.45 -4.22 6.86
CA ALA A 47 -0.32 -4.75 7.98
C ALA A 47 -1.78 -5.01 7.57
N ALA A 48 -2.39 -4.11 6.80
CA ALA A 48 -3.76 -4.25 6.32
C ALA A 48 -3.92 -5.44 5.36
N ALA A 49 -3.01 -5.59 4.39
CA ALA A 49 -3.00 -6.75 3.49
C ALA A 49 -2.90 -8.07 4.26
N ARG A 50 -1.99 -8.12 5.25
CA ARG A 50 -1.78 -9.29 6.10
C ARG A 50 -3.02 -9.64 6.94
N GLU A 51 -3.69 -8.64 7.50
CA GLU A 51 -4.91 -8.88 8.27
C GLU A 51 -6.03 -9.40 7.38
N GLY A 52 -6.21 -8.84 6.18
CA GLY A 52 -7.17 -9.35 5.20
C GLY A 52 -6.89 -10.81 4.80
N ALA A 53 -5.63 -11.14 4.52
CA ALA A 53 -5.23 -12.51 4.17
C ALA A 53 -5.47 -13.48 5.33
N ARG A 54 -5.12 -13.10 6.56
CA ARG A 54 -5.39 -13.90 7.76
C ARG A 54 -6.87 -14.14 7.96
N HIS A 55 -7.70 -13.11 7.76
CA HIS A 55 -9.15 -13.20 7.90
C HIS A 55 -9.73 -14.17 6.87
N GLY A 56 -9.33 -14.06 5.59
CA GLY A 56 -9.82 -14.94 4.52
C GLY A 56 -9.36 -16.39 4.67
N ALA A 57 -8.17 -16.64 5.20
CA ALA A 57 -7.65 -17.99 5.42
C ALA A 57 -8.20 -18.68 6.70
N TRP A 58 -9.11 -18.04 7.43
CA TRP A 58 -9.62 -18.57 8.69
C TRP A 58 -10.61 -19.73 8.48
N PHE A 59 -10.32 -20.85 9.14
CA PHE A 59 -11.12 -22.07 9.07
C PHE A 59 -11.90 -22.32 10.37
N ASN A 60 -13.22 -22.46 10.26
CA ASN A 60 -14.06 -22.92 11.35
C ASN A 60 -14.10 -24.45 11.40
N THR A 61 -13.45 -25.05 12.40
CA THR A 61 -13.42 -26.51 12.58
C THR A 61 -14.78 -27.12 12.96
N SER A 62 -15.63 -26.38 13.67
CA SER A 62 -16.95 -26.87 14.11
C SER A 62 -17.95 -26.90 12.97
N GLN A 63 -17.89 -25.92 12.07
CA GLN A 63 -18.74 -25.84 10.87
C GLN A 63 -18.09 -26.47 9.63
N ARG A 64 -16.81 -26.85 9.72
CA ARG A 64 -15.97 -27.33 8.60
C ARG A 64 -16.02 -26.38 7.40
N GLN A 65 -15.91 -25.08 7.63
CA GLN A 65 -16.11 -24.06 6.60
C GLN A 65 -15.18 -22.86 6.79
N ASN A 66 -14.83 -22.18 5.69
CA ASN A 66 -14.13 -20.89 5.71
C ASN A 66 -15.17 -19.75 5.68
N VAL A 67 -15.71 -19.40 6.85
CA VAL A 67 -16.87 -18.49 6.97
C VAL A 67 -16.54 -17.05 6.54
N TYR A 68 -15.27 -16.65 6.59
CA TYR A 68 -14.80 -15.31 6.23
C TYR A 68 -14.12 -15.25 4.85
N LEU A 69 -14.20 -16.32 4.06
CA LEU A 69 -13.65 -16.35 2.71
C LEU A 69 -14.64 -15.72 1.72
N ASP A 70 -14.88 -14.42 1.91
CA ASP A 70 -15.67 -13.58 1.01
C ASP A 70 -15.10 -12.16 0.97
N ASP A 71 -15.41 -11.46 -0.10
CA ASP A 71 -14.80 -10.15 -0.35
C ASP A 71 -15.25 -9.09 0.66
N ALA A 72 -16.45 -9.21 1.23
CA ALA A 72 -16.99 -8.21 2.16
C ALA A 72 -16.31 -8.30 3.54
N ASP A 73 -16.14 -9.52 4.06
CA ASP A 73 -15.48 -9.75 5.34
C ASP A 73 -13.96 -9.46 5.25
N ILE A 74 -13.30 -9.92 4.18
CA ILE A 74 -11.88 -9.60 3.94
C ILE A 74 -11.68 -8.09 3.81
N LYS A 75 -12.52 -7.42 3.03
CA LYS A 75 -12.47 -5.95 2.90
C LYS A 75 -12.67 -5.25 4.23
N THR A 76 -13.63 -5.72 5.03
CA THR A 76 -13.90 -5.13 6.35
C THR A 76 -12.67 -5.23 7.24
N ALA A 77 -11.96 -6.36 7.24
CA ALA A 77 -10.72 -6.53 8.00
C ALA A 77 -9.59 -5.59 7.52
N VAL A 78 -9.43 -5.44 6.21
CA VAL A 78 -8.48 -4.50 5.61
C VAL A 78 -8.82 -3.07 5.99
N ASP A 79 -10.08 -2.65 5.83
CA ASP A 79 -10.53 -1.29 6.13
C ASP A 79 -10.42 -0.93 7.61
N GLN A 80 -10.68 -1.87 8.51
CA GLN A 80 -10.47 -1.65 9.96
C GLN A 80 -8.99 -1.37 10.27
N THR A 81 -8.09 -2.10 9.62
CA THR A 81 -6.64 -1.89 9.78
C THR A 81 -6.19 -0.56 9.18
N LEU A 82 -6.69 -0.21 7.98
CA LEU A 82 -6.44 1.09 7.33
C LEU A 82 -6.97 2.26 8.18
N ALA A 83 -8.16 2.13 8.75
CA ALA A 83 -8.75 3.15 9.63
C ALA A 83 -7.91 3.38 10.88
N GLY A 84 -7.34 2.31 11.47
CA GLY A 84 -6.41 2.41 12.60
C GLY A 84 -5.12 3.17 12.26
N ALA A 85 -4.68 3.11 11.00
CA ALA A 85 -3.53 3.86 10.47
C ALA A 85 -3.87 5.29 10.01
N GLY A 86 -5.15 5.69 10.05
CA GLY A 86 -5.61 6.99 9.54
C GLY A 86 -5.61 7.09 8.01
N LEU A 87 -5.66 5.95 7.31
CA LEU A 87 -5.85 5.88 5.85
C LEU A 87 -7.35 5.81 5.50
N PRO A 88 -7.76 6.29 4.31
CA PRO A 88 -9.14 6.14 3.87
C PRO A 88 -9.50 4.67 3.65
N ALA A 89 -10.80 4.37 3.71
CA ALA A 89 -11.30 3.06 3.35
C ALA A 89 -10.89 2.70 1.91
N SER A 90 -10.56 1.44 1.71
CA SER A 90 -10.17 0.93 0.40
C SER A 90 -11.34 0.91 -0.58
N THR A 91 -11.06 0.95 -1.87
CA THR A 91 -12.03 0.54 -2.90
C THR A 91 -11.65 -0.82 -3.46
N LEU A 92 -12.63 -1.71 -3.66
CA LEU A 92 -12.38 -3.00 -4.31
C LEU A 92 -12.13 -2.75 -5.79
N GLY A 93 -10.93 -3.11 -6.23
CA GLY A 93 -10.58 -3.11 -7.64
C GLY A 93 -11.13 -4.34 -8.36
N THR A 94 -11.30 -4.22 -9.68
CA THR A 94 -11.76 -5.32 -10.54
C THR A 94 -10.57 -6.04 -11.18
N GLY A 95 -10.65 -7.37 -11.26
CA GLY A 95 -9.57 -8.23 -11.76
C GLY A 95 -8.40 -8.34 -10.79
N CYS A 96 -7.34 -9.03 -11.21
CA CYS A 96 -6.15 -9.24 -10.40
C CYS A 96 -4.91 -8.65 -11.09
N PRO A 97 -4.33 -7.56 -10.55
CA PRO A 97 -3.20 -6.90 -11.17
C PRO A 97 -1.90 -7.69 -10.92
N GLY A 98 -0.87 -7.37 -11.71
CA GLY A 98 0.46 -7.98 -11.59
C GLY A 98 0.73 -9.06 -12.64
N ASN A 99 1.91 -9.66 -12.57
CA ASN A 99 2.22 -10.86 -13.37
C ASN A 99 1.57 -12.09 -12.73
N PRO A 100 1.30 -13.20 -13.42
CA PRO A 100 0.96 -14.46 -12.74
C PRO A 100 2.13 -14.87 -11.83
N PRO A 101 1.98 -15.06 -10.51
CA PRO A 101 0.76 -15.24 -9.68
C PRO A 101 0.34 -14.01 -8.82
N TYR A 102 0.06 -12.89 -9.46
CA TYR A 102 -0.30 -11.57 -8.91
C TYR A 102 0.82 -10.78 -8.20
N ASN A 103 2.08 -11.02 -8.56
CA ASN A 103 3.21 -10.31 -7.97
C ASN A 103 3.47 -8.94 -8.62
N PRO A 104 4.14 -8.02 -7.91
CA PRO A 104 4.62 -6.77 -8.50
C PRO A 104 5.60 -7.04 -9.66
N PRO A 105 5.77 -6.09 -10.60
CA PRO A 105 5.24 -4.73 -10.58
C PRO A 105 3.76 -4.62 -10.98
N TYR A 106 3.02 -3.76 -10.29
CA TYR A 106 1.63 -3.44 -10.63
C TYR A 106 1.54 -2.30 -11.64
N PRO A 107 0.63 -2.37 -12.63
CA PRO A 107 0.46 -1.29 -13.60
C PRO A 107 -0.11 -0.05 -12.91
N SER A 108 0.24 1.14 -13.43
CA SER A 108 -0.24 2.41 -12.88
C SER A 108 -1.77 2.53 -12.87
N SER A 109 -2.46 1.84 -13.78
CA SER A 109 -3.92 1.77 -13.86
C SER A 109 -4.59 0.98 -12.72
N ALA A 110 -3.82 0.19 -11.95
CA ALA A 110 -4.33 -0.50 -10.77
C ALA A 110 -4.39 0.43 -9.54
N TYR A 111 -3.68 1.56 -9.57
CA TYR A 111 -3.74 2.55 -8.50
C TYR A 111 -4.91 3.49 -8.74
N GLY A 112 -5.58 3.86 -7.66
CA GLY A 112 -6.61 4.89 -7.69
C GLY A 112 -6.03 6.30 -7.79
N PRO A 113 -6.90 7.32 -7.77
CA PRO A 113 -6.50 8.72 -7.63
C PRO A 113 -5.53 8.95 -6.46
N VAL A 114 -4.75 10.02 -6.53
CA VAL A 114 -3.86 10.44 -5.43
C VAL A 114 -4.67 10.57 -4.14
N GLY A 115 -4.16 9.99 -3.06
CA GLY A 115 -4.79 9.93 -1.75
C GLY A 115 -5.75 8.77 -1.54
N SER A 116 -6.03 7.94 -2.56
CA SER A 116 -6.93 6.78 -2.43
C SER A 116 -6.18 5.46 -2.24
N VAL A 117 -6.83 4.54 -1.54
CA VAL A 117 -6.39 3.15 -1.37
C VAL A 117 -7.30 2.26 -2.21
N VAL A 118 -6.70 1.39 -3.03
CA VAL A 118 -7.40 0.36 -3.80
C VAL A 118 -6.91 -1.00 -3.30
N MET A 119 -7.83 -1.92 -3.06
CA MET A 119 -7.48 -3.29 -2.70
C MET A 119 -7.96 -4.28 -3.76
N TYR A 120 -7.27 -5.41 -3.87
CA TYR A 120 -7.63 -6.53 -4.73
C TYR A 120 -7.56 -7.82 -3.93
N ILE A 121 -8.52 -8.70 -4.16
CA ILE A 121 -8.59 -10.03 -3.56
C ILE A 121 -8.52 -11.04 -4.69
N CYS A 122 -7.49 -11.87 -4.68
CA CYS A 122 -7.13 -12.69 -5.83
C CYS A 122 -7.01 -14.15 -5.43
N TYR A 123 -7.91 -14.97 -5.96
CA TYR A 123 -8.01 -16.38 -5.66
C TYR A 123 -7.46 -17.22 -6.82
N ASP A 124 -6.48 -18.10 -6.55
CA ASP A 124 -5.90 -19.01 -7.55
C ASP A 124 -6.80 -20.23 -7.84
N ALA A 125 -7.78 -20.50 -6.98
CA ALA A 125 -8.72 -21.61 -7.11
C ALA A 125 -9.52 -21.62 -8.43
N LEU A 126 -9.67 -20.47 -9.08
CA LEU A 126 -10.67 -20.25 -10.14
C LEU A 126 -10.14 -20.42 -11.56
N GLY A 127 -8.89 -20.87 -11.74
CA GLY A 127 -8.39 -21.40 -13.01
C GLY A 127 -8.39 -20.44 -14.20
N ASN A 128 -8.54 -19.13 -14.00
CA ASN A 128 -8.47 -18.14 -15.07
C ASN A 128 -7.19 -17.32 -14.91
N ALA A 129 -6.47 -17.12 -16.01
CA ALA A 129 -5.19 -16.40 -16.13
C ALA A 129 -5.21 -14.92 -15.67
N GLN A 130 -6.34 -14.48 -15.11
CA GLN A 130 -6.56 -13.25 -14.37
C GLN A 130 -7.59 -13.63 -13.30
N GLY A 131 -7.16 -13.90 -12.07
CA GLY A 131 -8.02 -14.31 -10.97
C GLY A 131 -9.30 -13.49 -10.92
N SER A 132 -10.42 -14.16 -10.66
CA SER A 132 -11.67 -13.45 -10.40
C SER A 132 -11.45 -12.63 -9.13
N SER A 133 -11.47 -11.31 -9.23
CA SER A 133 -11.40 -10.36 -8.09
C SER A 133 -12.62 -10.43 -7.18
N THR A 134 -13.62 -11.16 -7.64
CA THR A 134 -14.88 -11.38 -6.98
C THR A 134 -15.08 -12.87 -6.96
N CYS A 135 -14.57 -13.51 -5.94
CA CYS A 135 -14.97 -14.87 -5.63
C CYS A 135 -15.62 -14.81 -4.27
N CYS A 136 -16.88 -15.24 -4.28
CA CYS A 136 -17.75 -15.29 -3.14
C CYS A 136 -18.26 -13.90 -2.71
N THR A 137 -19.42 -13.49 -3.26
CA THR A 137 -20.33 -12.53 -2.59
C THR A 137 -20.89 -13.08 -1.26
N SER A 138 -20.58 -14.35 -0.97
CA SER A 138 -20.92 -15.09 0.24
C SER A 138 -19.93 -16.24 0.37
N ALA A 139 -19.40 -16.46 1.57
CA ALA A 139 -18.44 -17.52 1.86
C ALA A 139 -18.86 -18.90 1.29
N PRO A 140 -17.91 -19.74 0.87
CA PRO A 140 -18.21 -21.07 0.37
C PRO A 140 -19.01 -21.90 1.38
N GLY A 141 -19.96 -22.70 0.87
CA GLY A 141 -20.74 -23.65 1.68
C GLY A 141 -19.90 -24.79 2.27
N SER A 142 -20.56 -25.85 2.75
CA SER A 142 -19.95 -26.97 3.51
C SER A 142 -18.85 -27.75 2.81
N ASP A 143 -18.65 -27.54 1.52
CA ASP A 143 -17.73 -28.31 0.70
C ASP A 143 -16.46 -27.47 0.47
N ASN A 144 -15.70 -27.31 1.55
CA ASN A 144 -14.46 -26.52 1.62
C ASN A 144 -13.27 -27.09 0.82
N LEU A 145 -13.35 -28.36 0.38
CA LEU A 145 -12.26 -29.12 -0.25
C LEU A 145 -11.72 -28.48 -1.53
N PHE A 146 -12.55 -27.72 -2.24
CA PHE A 146 -12.13 -27.00 -3.44
C PHE A 146 -11.15 -25.86 -3.13
N TRP A 147 -11.30 -25.23 -1.96
CA TRP A 147 -10.54 -24.07 -1.53
C TRP A 147 -9.30 -24.46 -0.74
N THR A 148 -9.30 -25.61 -0.07
CA THR A 148 -8.15 -26.13 0.66
C THR A 148 -6.92 -26.25 -0.24
N GLY A 149 -5.82 -25.63 0.16
CA GLY A 149 -4.56 -25.66 -0.60
C GLY A 149 -4.55 -24.76 -1.83
N LYS A 150 -5.57 -23.89 -2.00
CA LYS A 150 -5.56 -22.82 -2.99
C LYS A 150 -5.01 -21.54 -2.38
N ASP A 151 -4.46 -20.69 -3.25
CA ASP A 151 -3.85 -19.45 -2.82
C ASP A 151 -4.84 -18.28 -2.84
N LEU A 152 -4.76 -17.46 -1.79
CA LEU A 152 -5.42 -16.18 -1.62
C LEU A 152 -4.34 -15.10 -1.57
N ASN A 153 -4.44 -14.11 -2.46
CA ASN A 153 -3.61 -12.92 -2.44
C ASN A 153 -4.46 -11.71 -2.08
N VAL A 154 -4.04 -10.96 -1.07
CA VAL A 154 -4.62 -9.67 -0.71
C VAL A 154 -3.63 -8.58 -1.05
N ILE A 155 -3.96 -7.78 -2.06
CA ILE A 155 -3.12 -6.71 -2.57
C ILE A 155 -3.72 -5.39 -2.13
N VAL A 156 -2.92 -4.52 -1.53
CA VAL A 156 -3.33 -3.17 -1.12
C VAL A 156 -2.40 -2.16 -1.78
N LEU A 157 -2.97 -1.30 -2.60
CA LEU A 157 -2.27 -0.27 -3.37
C LEU A 157 -2.70 1.10 -2.86
N TYR A 158 -1.73 1.93 -2.49
CA TYR A 158 -1.97 3.28 -2.01
C TYR A 158 -1.22 4.29 -2.88
N ASN A 159 -1.93 5.29 -3.36
CA ASN A 159 -1.33 6.41 -4.10
C ASN A 159 -1.06 7.56 -3.12
N TYR A 160 0.14 7.58 -2.53
CA TYR A 160 0.52 8.51 -1.47
C TYR A 160 0.68 9.95 -2.01
N PRO A 161 -0.04 10.95 -1.45
CA PRO A 161 0.13 12.34 -1.83
C PRO A 161 1.43 12.92 -1.24
N LEU A 162 2.27 13.51 -2.09
CA LEU A 162 3.43 14.28 -1.64
C LEU A 162 2.99 15.59 -1.00
N VAL A 163 3.54 15.93 0.17
CA VAL A 163 3.19 17.17 0.88
C VAL A 163 3.98 18.35 0.34
N THR A 164 5.24 18.13 -0.02
CA THR A 164 6.11 19.22 -0.49
C THR A 164 5.94 19.47 -1.98
N ALA A 165 5.67 20.74 -2.33
CA ALA A 165 5.52 21.16 -3.72
C ALA A 165 6.78 20.89 -4.57
N PHE A 166 7.96 20.96 -3.95
CA PHE A 166 9.22 20.62 -4.63
C PHE A 166 9.24 19.16 -5.07
N LEU A 167 9.00 18.20 -4.16
CA LEU A 167 8.98 16.79 -4.55
C LEU A 167 7.85 16.49 -5.52
N ALA A 168 6.68 17.11 -5.35
CA ALA A 168 5.58 16.96 -6.30
C ALA A 168 5.96 17.43 -7.73
N SER A 169 6.78 18.47 -7.85
CA SER A 169 7.28 18.97 -9.14
C SER A 169 8.31 18.04 -9.81
N VAL A 170 9.04 17.24 -9.03
CA VAL A 170 10.10 16.35 -9.51
C VAL A 170 9.58 14.93 -9.74
N LEU A 171 8.75 14.40 -8.83
CA LEU A 171 8.28 13.02 -8.80
C LEU A 171 6.84 12.85 -9.31
N GLY A 172 6.12 13.95 -9.54
CA GLY A 172 4.69 13.94 -9.88
C GLY A 172 3.79 14.05 -8.65
N GLN A 173 2.48 13.89 -8.85
CA GLN A 173 1.49 14.20 -7.80
C GLN A 173 1.42 13.16 -6.65
N GLY A 174 2.12 12.04 -6.75
CA GLY A 174 2.12 11.02 -5.70
C GLY A 174 3.11 9.87 -5.91
N ILE A 175 3.31 9.09 -4.86
CA ILE A 175 4.14 7.89 -4.85
C ILE A 175 3.24 6.66 -4.75
N GLN A 176 3.43 5.71 -5.67
CA GLN A 176 2.72 4.44 -5.67
C GLN A 176 3.34 3.48 -4.65
N LEU A 177 2.60 3.19 -3.58
CA LEU A 177 2.97 2.22 -2.55
C LEU A 177 2.13 0.95 -2.74
N ALA A 178 2.76 -0.21 -2.66
CA ALA A 178 2.11 -1.49 -2.90
C ALA A 178 2.47 -2.51 -1.83
N SER A 179 1.46 -3.28 -1.44
CA SER A 179 1.61 -4.48 -0.61
C SER A 179 0.90 -5.65 -1.27
N ASN A 180 1.50 -6.82 -1.20
CA ASN A 180 0.88 -8.10 -1.55
C ASN A 180 1.14 -9.08 -0.42
N GLU A 181 0.07 -9.64 0.14
CA GLU A 181 0.16 -10.78 1.05
C GLU A 181 -0.42 -12.02 0.38
N HIS A 182 0.37 -13.09 0.36
CA HIS A 182 -0.02 -14.41 -0.13
C HIS A 182 -0.27 -15.35 1.05
N VAL A 183 -1.39 -16.08 1.03
CA VAL A 183 -1.68 -17.14 2.00
C VAL A 183 -2.35 -18.32 1.32
N ALA A 184 -1.96 -19.53 1.71
CA ALA A 184 -2.69 -20.74 1.33
C ALA A 184 -3.90 -20.92 2.23
N ILE A 185 -5.08 -21.14 1.65
CA ILE A 185 -6.32 -21.40 2.36
C ILE A 185 -6.22 -22.77 3.04
N GLN A 186 -6.48 -22.81 4.35
CA GLN A 186 -6.32 -24.00 5.18
C GLN A 186 -7.67 -24.64 5.55
N GLY A 187 -7.60 -25.84 6.13
CA GLY A 187 -8.75 -26.58 6.62
C GLY A 187 -9.08 -27.79 5.74
N HIS A 188 -9.21 -28.97 6.35
CA HIS A 188 -9.66 -30.19 5.70
C HIS A 188 -10.88 -30.69 6.47
N ALA A 189 -11.92 -31.13 5.75
CA ALA A 189 -13.12 -31.73 6.34
C ALA A 189 -12.86 -33.11 6.95
#